data_AF-A0A5J4P6P9-F1
#
_entry.id   AF-A0A5J4P6P9-F1
#
_cell.length_a   1.000
_cell.length_b   1.000
_cell.length_c   1.000
_cell.angle_alpha   90.00
_cell.angle_beta   90.00
_cell.angle_gamma   90.00
#
_symmetry.space_group_name_H-M   'P 1'
#
loop_
_entity.id
_entity.type
_entity.pdbx_description
1 polymer ?
#
loop_
_entity_poly.entity_id
_entity_poly.type
_entity_poly.pdbx_seq_one_letter_code
_entity_poly.pdbx_strand_id
1 'polypeptide(L)'
;GNPSNFARILDLYDHSHAAVSADISGASYNDGQIRETIKKVYRETNYLLDPHGACAYRALEELLQPGQTGIFFETAHPAKFLETMEAITGSQIEIPAKLQEFMKGEKNSLSLPKEFANFKQYMLTLQEH
;
A
#
# COMPACT_ATOMS: atom_id res chain seq x y z
N GLY A 1 -5.76 -9.35 9.14
CA GLY A 1 -4.82 -8.41 9.79
C GLY A 1 -5.38 -7.97 11.14
N ASN A 2 -4.72 -7.01 11.80
CA ASN A 2 -5.21 -6.35 13.02
C ASN A 2 -4.90 -4.83 12.91
N PRO A 3 -5.80 -4.03 12.32
CA PRO A 3 -5.54 -2.61 12.05
C PRO A 3 -5.52 -1.82 13.37
N SER A 4 -4.32 -1.44 13.82
CA SER A 4 -4.10 -0.77 15.12
C SER A 4 -4.86 0.55 15.29
N ASN A 5 -5.17 1.25 14.20
CA ASN A 5 -5.92 2.50 14.23
C ASN A 5 -7.45 2.32 14.27
N PHE A 6 -7.96 1.09 14.12
CA PHE A 6 -9.40 0.84 14.12
C PHE A 6 -10.07 1.21 15.46
N ALA A 7 -9.36 1.02 16.58
CA ALA A 7 -9.82 1.44 17.89
C ALA A 7 -10.13 2.95 17.95
N ARG A 8 -9.34 3.79 17.26
CA ARG A 8 -9.58 5.24 17.18
C ARG A 8 -10.79 5.60 16.33
N ILE A 9 -11.06 4.82 15.28
CA ILE A 9 -12.28 4.99 14.48
C ILE A 9 -13.50 4.65 15.33
N LEU A 10 -13.47 3.55 16.09
CA LEU A 10 -14.59 3.21 16.98
C LEU A 10 -14.85 4.31 18.02
N ASP A 11 -13.80 4.81 18.66
CA ASP A 11 -13.88 5.90 19.65
C ASP A 11 -14.50 7.18 19.04
N LEU A 12 -14.10 7.54 17.82
CA LEU A 12 -14.65 8.71 17.09
C LEU A 12 -16.15 8.60 16.80
N TYR A 13 -16.69 7.38 16.72
CA TYR A 13 -18.09 7.10 16.40
C TYR A 13 -18.87 6.57 17.62
N ASP A 14 -18.43 6.87 18.84
CA ASP A 14 -19.05 6.41 20.11
C ASP A 14 -19.28 4.89 20.14
N HIS A 15 -18.36 4.13 19.55
CA HIS A 15 -18.42 2.69 19.36
C HIS A 15 -19.64 2.19 18.57
N SER A 16 -20.32 3.05 17.81
CA SER A 16 -21.46 2.69 16.98
C SER A 16 -21.02 2.15 15.62
N HIS A 17 -21.12 0.83 15.44
CA HIS A 17 -20.90 0.21 14.13
C HIS A 17 -21.83 0.77 13.05
N ALA A 18 -23.10 1.02 13.40
CA ALA A 18 -24.07 1.55 12.45
C ALA A 18 -23.66 2.95 11.94
N ALA A 19 -23.11 3.80 12.81
CA ALA A 19 -22.63 5.11 12.43
C ALA A 19 -21.36 5.01 11.54
N VAL A 20 -20.41 4.13 11.89
CA VAL A 20 -19.22 3.88 11.07
C VAL A 20 -19.62 3.42 9.67
N SER A 21 -20.52 2.46 9.55
CA SER A 21 -20.95 1.91 8.26
C SER A 21 -21.83 2.85 7.43
N ALA A 22 -22.36 3.92 8.02
CA ALA A 22 -23.09 4.95 7.27
C ALA A 22 -22.13 5.84 6.46
N ASP A 23 -20.92 6.10 6.97
CA ASP A 23 -19.94 6.99 6.35
C ASP A 23 -18.76 6.25 5.68
N ILE A 24 -18.43 5.05 6.16
CA ILE A 24 -17.25 4.30 5.73
C ILE A 24 -17.67 2.95 5.15
N SER A 25 -17.29 2.74 3.89
CA SER A 25 -17.40 1.45 3.20
C SER A 25 -16.02 0.82 3.01
N GLY A 26 -15.97 -0.51 2.87
CA GLY A 26 -14.77 -1.26 2.57
C GLY A 26 -14.91 -2.10 1.30
N ALA A 27 -13.80 -2.26 0.57
CA ALA A 27 -13.70 -3.15 -0.58
C ALA A 27 -12.45 -4.03 -0.44
N SER A 28 -12.46 -5.19 -1.10
CA SER A 28 -11.32 -6.11 -1.11
C SER A 28 -11.12 -6.68 -2.50
N TYR A 29 -9.87 -6.73 -2.93
CA TYR A 29 -9.50 -7.25 -4.25
C TYR A 29 -8.32 -8.20 -4.12
N ASN A 30 -8.31 -9.23 -4.96
CA ASN A 30 -7.17 -10.14 -5.08
C ASN A 30 -6.11 -9.59 -6.06
N ASP A 31 -4.91 -10.18 -6.04
CA ASP A 31 -3.80 -9.77 -6.91
C ASP A 31 -4.15 -9.75 -8.39
N GLY A 32 -5.01 -10.67 -8.86
CA GLY A 32 -5.46 -10.70 -10.25
C GLY A 32 -6.26 -9.46 -10.63
N GLN A 33 -7.21 -9.09 -9.77
CA GLN A 33 -8.02 -7.89 -9.91
C GLN A 33 -7.18 -6.60 -9.86
N ILE A 34 -6.16 -6.55 -8.99
CA ILE A 34 -5.22 -5.44 -8.93
C ILE A 34 -4.42 -5.31 -10.23
N ARG A 35 -3.89 -6.42 -10.75
CA ARG A 35 -3.15 -6.44 -12.03
C ARG A 35 -4.02 -6.00 -13.19
N GLU A 36 -5.28 -6.45 -13.24
CA GLU A 36 -6.26 -6.05 -14.23
C GLU A 36 -6.49 -4.54 -14.22
N THR A 37 -6.74 -3.97 -13.03
CA THR A 37 -6.96 -2.53 -12.86
C THR A 37 -5.76 -1.71 -13.32
N ILE A 38 -4.54 -2.10 -12.92
CA ILE A 38 -3.31 -1.41 -13.36
C ILE A 38 -3.20 -1.44 -14.88
N LYS A 39 -3.39 -2.60 -15.53
CA LYS A 39 -3.34 -2.72 -16.99
C LYS A 39 -4.37 -1.85 -17.69
N LYS A 40 -5.61 -1.86 -17.18
CA LYS A 40 -6.72 -1.09 -17.73
C LYS A 40 -6.39 0.40 -17.71
N VAL A 41 -6.04 0.93 -16.54
CA VAL A 41 -5.77 2.36 -16.35
C VAL A 41 -4.54 2.79 -17.13
N TYR A 42 -3.47 2.00 -17.14
CA TYR A 42 -2.28 2.31 -17.92
C TYR A 42 -2.57 2.37 -19.42
N ARG A 43 -3.35 1.41 -19.95
CA ARG A 43 -3.74 1.41 -21.37
C ARG A 43 -4.63 2.60 -21.74
N GLU A 44 -5.56 2.98 -20.87
CA GLU A 44 -6.58 4.01 -21.17
C GLU A 44 -6.09 5.43 -20.95
N THR A 45 -5.16 5.63 -20.00
CA THR A 45 -4.77 6.96 -19.54
C THR A 45 -3.27 7.22 -19.59
N ASN A 46 -2.45 6.18 -19.85
CA ASN A 46 -1.00 6.19 -19.70
C ASN A 46 -0.52 6.53 -18.27
N TYR A 47 -1.41 6.50 -17.27
CA TYR A 47 -1.08 6.65 -15.85
C TYR A 47 -0.77 5.28 -15.23
N LEU A 48 0.36 5.18 -14.53
CA LEU A 48 0.80 3.94 -13.89
C LEU A 48 0.55 3.98 -12.39
N LEU A 49 -0.49 3.27 -11.95
CA LEU A 49 -0.86 3.13 -10.54
C LEU A 49 0.16 2.27 -9.77
N ASP A 50 0.37 2.55 -8.48
CA ASP A 50 1.00 1.60 -7.57
C ASP A 50 -0.02 0.50 -7.16
N PRO A 51 0.40 -0.72 -6.78
CA PRO A 51 -0.55 -1.79 -6.42
C PRO A 51 -1.55 -1.42 -5.31
N HIS A 52 -1.16 -0.56 -4.37
CA HIS A 52 -2.02 -0.04 -3.29
C HIS A 52 -2.99 1.01 -3.84
N GLY A 53 -2.49 1.95 -4.66
CA GLY A 53 -3.31 2.94 -5.35
C GLY A 53 -4.35 2.31 -6.27
N ALA A 54 -4.01 1.20 -6.95
CA ALA A 54 -4.94 0.44 -7.78
C ALA A 54 -6.10 -0.18 -7.00
N CYS A 55 -5.87 -0.61 -5.75
CA CYS A 55 -6.94 -1.06 -4.86
C CYS A 55 -7.93 0.08 -4.57
N ALA A 56 -7.41 1.27 -4.23
CA ALA A 56 -8.23 2.45 -3.95
C ALA A 56 -8.95 2.97 -5.20
N TYR A 57 -8.25 3.03 -6.34
CA TYR A 57 -8.82 3.44 -7.62
C TYR A 57 -9.97 2.54 -8.03
N ARG A 58 -9.82 1.22 -7.92
CA ARG A 58 -10.88 0.26 -8.27
C ARG A 58 -12.12 0.45 -7.40
N ALA A 59 -11.93 0.58 -6.08
CA ALA A 59 -13.03 0.85 -5.16
C ALA A 59 -13.74 2.17 -5.49
N LEU A 60 -12.97 3.21 -5.81
CA LEU A 60 -13.52 4.50 -6.21
C LEU A 60 -14.31 4.38 -7.52
N GLU A 61 -13.75 3.73 -8.54
CA GLU A 61 -14.41 3.53 -9.84
C GLU A 61 -15.73 2.75 -9.71
N GLU A 62 -15.77 1.72 -8.84
CA GLU A 62 -16.97 0.89 -8.62
C GLU A 62 -18.06 1.61 -7.80
N LEU A 63 -17.70 2.59 -6.94
CA LEU A 63 -18.62 3.23 -6.00
C LEU A 63 -19.01 4.67 -6.36
N LEU A 64 -18.24 5.35 -7.21
CA LEU A 64 -18.45 6.76 -7.56
C LEU A 64 -19.77 6.95 -8.32
N GLN A 65 -20.62 7.85 -7.84
CA GLN A 65 -21.93 8.13 -8.44
C GLN A 65 -21.86 9.30 -9.45
N PRO A 66 -22.80 9.38 -10.42
CA PRO A 66 -22.88 10.50 -11.35
C PRO A 66 -22.93 11.85 -10.63
N GLY A 67 -22.07 12.78 -11.08
CA GLY A 67 -21.96 14.13 -10.50
C GLY A 67 -21.05 14.24 -9.28
N GLN A 68 -20.47 13.13 -8.79
CA GLN A 68 -19.47 13.16 -7.73
C GLN A 68 -18.06 13.36 -8.28
N THR A 69 -17.17 13.95 -7.48
CA THR A 69 -15.73 13.97 -7.74
C THR A 69 -15.05 13.01 -6.77
N GLY A 70 -14.33 12.04 -7.33
CA GLY A 70 -13.57 11.06 -6.58
C GLY A 70 -12.12 11.46 -6.42
N ILE A 71 -11.54 11.18 -5.24
CA ILE A 71 -10.10 11.32 -4.97
C ILE A 71 -9.63 9.99 -4.39
N PHE A 72 -8.52 9.46 -4.92
CA PHE A 72 -7.81 8.31 -4.37
C PHE A 72 -6.36 8.70 -4.08
N PHE A 73 -5.72 7.97 -3.17
CA PHE A 73 -4.34 8.24 -2.78
C PHE A 73 -3.42 7.14 -3.29
N GLU A 74 -2.43 7.54 -4.08
CA GLU A 74 -1.23 6.73 -4.34
C GLU A 74 -0.34 6.79 -3.10
N THR A 75 0.00 5.63 -2.54
CA THR A 75 0.74 5.56 -1.27
C THR A 75 2.22 5.24 -1.48
N ALA A 76 2.57 4.82 -2.70
CA ALA A 76 3.93 4.53 -3.10
C ALA A 76 4.18 4.92 -4.56
N HIS A 77 5.45 5.00 -4.94
CA HIS A 77 5.84 5.11 -6.34
C HIS A 77 5.89 3.70 -6.97
N PRO A 78 5.42 3.48 -8.22
CA PRO A 78 5.44 2.17 -8.89
C PRO A 78 6.82 1.50 -8.94
N ALA A 79 7.88 2.30 -9.05
CA ALA A 79 9.28 1.82 -9.01
C ALA A 79 9.70 1.15 -7.70
N LYS A 80 8.88 1.16 -6.64
CA LYS A 80 9.13 0.32 -5.44
C LYS A 80 8.74 -1.16 -5.66
N PHE A 81 8.10 -1.48 -6.79
CA PHE A 81 7.57 -2.80 -7.13
C PHE A 81 7.95 -3.24 -8.56
N LEU A 82 9.18 -2.91 -9.00
CA LEU A 82 9.62 -3.03 -10.40
C LEU A 82 9.23 -4.35 -11.07
N GLU A 83 9.66 -5.49 -10.52
CA GLU A 83 9.39 -6.80 -11.12
C GLU A 83 7.89 -7.04 -11.36
N THR A 84 7.05 -6.65 -10.39
CA THR A 84 5.60 -6.78 -10.50
C THR A 84 5.06 -5.85 -11.56
N MET A 85 5.51 -4.60 -11.57
CA MET A 85 4.96 -3.58 -12.44
C MET A 85 5.42 -3.77 -13.90
N GLU A 86 6.68 -4.13 -14.15
CA GLU A 86 7.20 -4.47 -15.48
C GLU A 86 6.53 -5.72 -16.05
N ALA A 87 6.25 -6.74 -15.22
CA ALA A 87 5.47 -7.90 -15.65
C ALA A 87 4.01 -7.56 -16.03
N ILE A 88 3.44 -6.50 -15.43
CA ILE A 88 2.09 -6.04 -15.71
C ILE A 88 2.05 -5.19 -16.99
N THR A 89 2.98 -4.24 -17.14
CA THR A 89 3.00 -3.31 -18.27
C THR A 89 3.69 -3.87 -19.50
N GLY A 90 4.54 -4.90 -19.35
CA GLY A 90 5.41 -5.40 -20.41
C GLY A 90 6.48 -4.39 -20.83
N SER A 91 6.72 -3.35 -20.02
CA SER A 91 7.64 -2.24 -20.31
C SER A 91 8.54 -2.00 -19.11
N GLN A 92 9.78 -1.57 -19.37
CA GLN A 92 10.68 -1.14 -18.30
C GLN A 92 10.14 0.13 -17.63
N ILE A 93 10.29 0.19 -16.31
CA ILE A 93 9.85 1.35 -15.53
C ILE A 93 11.06 2.18 -15.16
N GLU A 94 10.98 3.47 -15.50
CA GLU A 94 12.03 4.41 -15.11
C GLU A 94 12.11 4.52 -13.59
N ILE A 95 13.29 4.23 -13.04
CA ILE A 95 13.57 4.36 -11.62
C ILE A 95 14.06 5.79 -11.39
N PRO A 96 13.40 6.59 -10.53
CA PRO A 96 13.89 7.92 -10.19
C PRO A 96 15.31 7.88 -9.60
N ALA A 97 16.16 8.85 -9.94
CA ALA A 97 17.57 8.86 -9.54
C ALA A 97 17.81 8.67 -8.03
N LYS A 98 16.97 9.27 -7.18
CA LYS A 98 17.05 9.09 -5.71
C LYS A 98 16.82 7.64 -5.28
N LEU A 99 15.90 6.94 -5.93
CA LEU A 99 15.61 5.53 -5.65
C LEU A 99 16.72 4.62 -6.19
N GLN A 100 17.27 4.94 -7.37
CA GLN A 100 18.44 4.23 -7.91
C GLN A 100 19.62 4.28 -6.93
N GLU A 101 19.91 5.46 -6.38
CA GLU A 101 21.00 5.61 -5.42
C GLU A 101 20.75 4.84 -4.13
N PHE A 102 19.51 4.90 -3.61
CA PHE A 102 19.12 4.12 -2.44
C PHE A 102 19.25 2.60 -2.65
N MET A 103 18.92 2.10 -3.85
CA MET A 103 19.02 0.68 -4.19
C MET A 103 20.47 0.15 -4.28
N LYS A 104 21.48 1.01 -4.36
CA LYS A 104 22.90 0.62 -4.31
C LYS A 104 23.40 0.34 -2.90
N GLY A 105 22.67 0.76 -1.87
CA GLY A 105 23.07 0.57 -0.48
C GLY A 105 23.18 -0.90 -0.10
N GLU A 106 24.21 -1.26 0.65
CA GLU A 106 24.35 -2.61 1.19
C GLU A 106 23.29 -2.87 2.25
N LYS A 107 22.61 -4.02 2.13
CA LYS A 107 21.57 -4.44 3.06
C LYS A 107 22.18 -4.82 4.40
N ASN A 108 22.10 -3.91 5.36
CA ASN A 108 22.53 -4.14 6.74
C ASN A 108 21.35 -4.58 7.61
N SER A 109 20.97 -5.85 7.52
CA SER A 109 19.87 -6.43 8.31
C SER A 109 20.32 -7.67 9.08
N LEU A 110 19.99 -7.74 10.36
CA LEU A 110 20.20 -8.94 11.19
C LEU A 110 18.92 -9.77 11.27
N SER A 111 19.02 -11.07 11.07
CA SER A 111 17.91 -12.00 11.30
C SER A 111 17.81 -12.34 12.78
N LEU A 112 16.59 -12.26 13.35
CA LEU A 112 16.31 -12.60 14.75
C LEU A 112 15.14 -13.60 14.84
N PRO A 113 15.13 -14.49 15.84
CA PRO A 113 13.96 -15.31 16.16
C PRO A 113 12.73 -14.45 16.44
N LYS A 114 11.54 -14.98 16.15
CA LYS A 114 10.24 -14.31 16.37
C LYS A 114 9.82 -14.29 17.86
N GLU A 115 10.77 -14.07 18.76
CA GLU A 115 10.57 -14.10 20.19
C GLU A 115 10.95 -12.74 20.80
N PHE A 116 10.04 -12.17 21.60
CA PHE A 116 10.26 -10.86 22.22
C PHE A 116 11.51 -10.82 23.09
N ALA A 117 11.82 -11.93 23.78
CA ALA A 117 13.00 -12.04 24.62
C ALA A 117 14.31 -11.84 23.81
N ASN A 118 14.40 -12.45 22.63
CA ASN A 118 15.57 -12.29 21.76
C ASN A 118 15.70 -10.86 21.21
N PHE A 119 14.57 -10.27 20.79
CA PHE A 119 14.56 -8.87 20.33
C PHE A 119 14.98 -7.90 21.44
N LYS A 120 14.42 -8.05 22.66
CA LYS A 120 14.78 -7.24 23.83
C LYS A 120 16.26 -7.38 24.17
N GLN A 121 16.78 -8.61 24.22
CA GLN A 121 18.19 -8.86 24.52
C GLN A 121 19.09 -8.18 23.48
N TYR A 122 18.80 -8.34 22.19
CA TYR A 122 19.55 -7.70 21.13
C TYR A 122 19.56 -6.17 21.28
N MET A 123 18.40 -5.57 21.56
CA MET A 123 18.29 -4.12 21.72
C MET A 123 19.09 -3.58 22.91
N LEU A 124 19.15 -4.32 24.01
CA LEU A 124 19.98 -3.97 25.17
C LEU A 124 21.47 -4.09 24.88
N THR A 125 21.89 -5.02 24.01
CA THR A 125 23.30 -5.15 23.61
C THR A 125 23.77 -4.11 22.59
N LEU A 126 22.86 -3.36 21.95
CA LEU A 126 23.21 -2.28 21.04
C LEU A 126 23.61 -0.97 21.74
N GLN A 127 23.50 -0.87 23.07
CA GLN A 127 23.82 0.35 23.83
C GLN A 127 25.31 0.54 24.15
N GLU A 128 26.20 -0.30 23.63
CA GLU A 128 27.64 -0.11 23.75
C GLU A 128 28.26 0.17 22.38
N HIS A 129 28.16 1.42 21.89
CA HIS A 129 29.12 2.12 21.01
C HIS A 129 28.73 3.59 20.82
#